data_AF-A0A169WG66-F1
#
_entry.id   AF-A0A169WG66-F1
#
_cell.length_a   1.000
_cell.length_b   1.000
_cell.length_c   1.000
_cell.angle_alpha   90.00
_cell.angle_beta   90.00
_cell.angle_gamma   90.00
#
_symmetry.space_group_name_H-M   'P 1'
#
loop_
_entity.id
_entity.type
_entity.pdbx_description
1 polymer ?
#
loop_
_entity_poly.entity_id
_entity_poly.type
_entity_poly.pdbx_seq_one_letter_code
_entity_poly.pdbx_strand_id
1 'polypeptide(L)'
;MKELQSLDLSSNRLTGAIPPQLTALTFLEVLNLSKNHLSGEIPQKGQFSTFNNDSYLGNSALCGSPLTKKCANTASPPQEVGNGDEDDAGDELTWEAIVMGYGCGLICGLSSAYIVLKLGKPWWFVRYIEVLQLKLMKRYA
;
A
#
# COMPACT_ATOMS: atom_id res chain seq x y z
N MET A 1 -21.73 30.26 -16.00
CA MET A 1 -22.55 29.61 -14.96
C MET A 1 -21.83 29.80 -13.63
N LYS A 2 -22.30 30.66 -12.73
CA LYS A 2 -21.68 30.88 -11.42
C LYS A 2 -22.52 30.37 -10.24
N GLU A 3 -23.80 30.06 -10.47
CA GLU A 3 -24.74 29.68 -9.40
C GLU A 3 -24.84 28.17 -9.14
N LEU A 4 -23.93 27.36 -9.69
CA LEU A 4 -24.00 25.90 -9.53
C LEU A 4 -23.61 25.53 -8.10
N GLN A 5 -24.52 24.92 -7.35
CA GLN A 5 -24.31 24.50 -5.96
C GLN A 5 -23.97 23.02 -5.79
N SER A 6 -24.44 22.15 -6.70
CA SER A 6 -24.20 20.71 -6.60
C SER A 6 -23.82 20.15 -7.96
N LEU A 7 -22.75 19.36 -7.98
CA LEU A 7 -22.24 18.67 -9.16
C LEU A 7 -21.84 17.24 -8.79
N ASP A 8 -22.71 16.29 -9.13
CA ASP A 8 -22.40 14.86 -9.05
C ASP A 8 -22.15 14.31 -10.45
N LEU A 9 -20.92 13.86 -10.69
CA LEU A 9 -20.47 13.18 -11.90
C LEU A 9 -19.84 11.83 -11.56
N SER A 10 -20.17 11.28 -10.38
CA SER A 10 -19.60 10.03 -9.92
C SER A 10 -19.97 8.84 -10.81
N SER A 11 -19.14 7.80 -10.80
CA SER A 11 -19.39 6.54 -11.53
C SER A 11 -19.55 6.70 -13.03
N ASN A 12 -18.78 7.61 -13.63
CA ASN A 12 -18.72 7.81 -15.06
C ASN A 12 -17.37 7.32 -15.63
N ARG A 13 -17.20 7.49 -16.94
CA ARG A 13 -15.96 7.16 -17.65
C ARG A 13 -15.19 8.42 -18.05
N LEU A 14 -15.26 9.48 -17.23
CA LEU A 14 -14.55 10.73 -17.51
C LEU A 14 -13.04 10.50 -17.43
N THR A 15 -12.29 11.04 -18.38
CA THR A 15 -10.84 10.89 -18.51
C THR A 15 -10.15 12.25 -18.56
N GLY A 16 -8.85 12.28 -18.26
CA GLY A 16 -8.03 13.49 -18.36
C GLY A 16 -8.04 14.31 -17.07
N ALA A 17 -7.47 15.52 -17.13
CA ALA A 17 -7.32 16.38 -15.97
C ALA A 17 -8.60 17.13 -15.61
N ILE A 18 -8.77 17.42 -14.32
CA ILE A 18 -9.83 18.30 -13.83
C ILE A 18 -9.55 19.71 -14.38
N PRO A 19 -10.40 20.26 -15.26
CA PRO A 19 -10.14 21.54 -15.88
C PRO A 19 -10.11 22.67 -14.83
N PRO A 20 -9.07 23.51 -14.78
CA PRO A 20 -8.94 24.56 -13.78
C PRO A 20 -10.07 25.60 -13.84
N GLN A 21 -10.79 25.69 -14.97
CA GLN A 21 -11.96 26.54 -15.15
C GLN A 21 -13.11 26.15 -14.20
N LEU A 22 -13.21 24.89 -13.77
CA LEU A 22 -14.21 24.46 -12.78
C LEU A 22 -13.99 25.13 -11.42
N THR A 23 -12.76 25.57 -11.11
CA THR A 23 -12.47 26.32 -9.88
C THR A 23 -13.15 27.69 -9.84
N ALA A 24 -13.67 28.18 -10.96
CA ALA A 24 -14.46 29.41 -11.02
C ALA A 24 -15.91 29.27 -10.51
N LEU A 25 -16.35 28.03 -10.22
CA LEU A 25 -17.65 27.74 -9.61
C LEU A 25 -17.59 28.02 -8.10
N THR A 26 -17.73 29.29 -7.73
CA THR A 26 -17.54 29.76 -6.33
C THR A 26 -18.69 29.38 -5.39
N PHE A 27 -19.85 28.98 -5.91
CA PHE A 27 -21.02 28.61 -5.12
C PHE A 27 -21.18 27.10 -4.96
N LEU A 28 -20.20 26.30 -5.39
CA LEU A 28 -20.31 24.84 -5.44
C LEU A 28 -20.18 24.22 -4.04
N GLU A 29 -21.28 23.83 -3.41
CA GLU A 29 -21.27 23.23 -2.08
C GLU A 29 -21.02 21.72 -2.11
N VAL A 30 -21.46 21.04 -3.17
CA VAL A 30 -21.34 19.59 -3.31
C VAL A 30 -20.64 19.25 -4.63
N LEU A 31 -19.55 18.48 -4.53
CA LEU A 31 -18.83 17.93 -5.67
C LEU A 31 -18.62 16.44 -5.45
N ASN A 32 -18.95 15.62 -6.45
CA ASN A 32 -18.58 14.21 -6.46
C ASN A 32 -18.08 13.81 -7.85
N LEU A 33 -16.79 13.53 -7.95
CA LEU A 33 -16.07 13.06 -9.14
C LEU A 33 -15.59 11.61 -8.97
N SER A 34 -16.02 10.93 -7.91
CA SER A 34 -15.54 9.59 -7.57
C SER A 34 -15.83 8.57 -8.67
N LYS A 35 -15.04 7.49 -8.70
CA LYS A 35 -15.20 6.37 -9.64
C LYS A 35 -15.21 6.83 -11.11
N ASN A 36 -14.21 7.62 -11.49
CA ASN A 36 -13.92 8.01 -12.88
C ASN A 36 -12.48 7.61 -13.24
N HIS A 37 -11.99 8.04 -14.40
CA HIS A 37 -10.63 7.81 -14.88
C HIS A 37 -9.86 9.14 -15.01
N LEU A 38 -10.12 10.08 -14.09
CA LEU A 38 -9.45 11.38 -14.07
C LEU A 38 -7.98 11.24 -13.66
N SER A 39 -7.14 12.18 -14.12
CA SER A 39 -5.68 12.12 -13.97
C SER A 39 -5.07 13.48 -13.65
N GLY A 40 -3.92 13.50 -12.98
CA GLY A 40 -3.17 14.73 -12.69
C GLY A 40 -3.52 15.36 -11.34
N GLU A 41 -3.01 16.57 -11.11
CA GLU A 41 -3.16 17.26 -9.82
C GLU A 41 -4.57 17.82 -9.62
N ILE A 42 -5.13 17.61 -8.43
CA ILE A 42 -6.40 18.22 -8.03
C ILE A 42 -6.20 19.73 -7.86
N PRO A 43 -6.97 20.59 -8.57
CA PRO A 43 -6.81 22.03 -8.48
C PRO A 43 -7.04 22.55 -7.05
N GLN A 44 -6.00 23.11 -6.42
CA GLN A 44 -6.09 23.71 -5.08
C GLN A 44 -6.54 25.17 -5.13
N LYS A 45 -7.71 25.44 -5.73
CA LYS A 45 -8.21 26.82 -5.88
C LYS A 45 -9.71 26.92 -5.63
N GLY A 46 -10.09 28.00 -4.94
CA GLY A 46 -11.49 28.33 -4.67
C GLY A 46 -12.13 27.23 -3.81
N GLN A 47 -13.29 26.77 -4.23
CA GLN A 47 -14.05 25.77 -3.49
C GLN A 47 -13.46 24.35 -3.61
N PHE A 48 -12.58 24.09 -4.59
CA PHE A 48 -11.98 22.76 -4.76
C PHE A 48 -11.08 22.34 -3.60
N SER A 49 -10.49 23.29 -2.87
CA SER A 49 -9.67 23.01 -1.69
C SER A 49 -10.47 22.65 -0.44
N THR A 50 -11.81 22.75 -0.47
CA THR A 50 -12.66 22.46 0.70
C THR A 50 -13.32 21.08 0.63
N PHE A 51 -13.28 20.41 -0.52
CA PHE A 51 -13.91 19.10 -0.69
C PHE A 51 -13.05 17.98 -0.09
N ASN A 52 -13.70 16.95 0.44
CA ASN A 52 -13.05 15.80 1.05
C ASN A 52 -12.53 14.80 0.00
N ASN A 53 -11.63 13.89 0.44
CA ASN A 53 -11.08 12.79 -0.36
C ASN A 53 -12.18 11.95 -1.05
N ASP A 54 -13.30 11.68 -0.37
CA ASP A 54 -14.40 10.88 -0.91
C ASP A 54 -14.91 11.38 -2.27
N SER A 55 -14.86 12.70 -2.49
CA SER A 55 -15.27 13.35 -3.74
C SER A 55 -14.42 12.92 -4.94
N TYR A 56 -13.21 12.41 -4.71
CA TYR A 56 -12.21 12.08 -5.73
C TYR A 56 -11.84 10.59 -5.75
N LEU A 57 -12.32 9.80 -4.79
CA LEU A 57 -11.97 8.40 -4.61
C LEU A 57 -12.29 7.55 -5.86
N GLY A 58 -11.46 6.55 -6.16
CA GLY A 58 -11.66 5.69 -7.33
C GLY A 58 -11.16 6.28 -8.65
N ASN A 59 -10.41 7.38 -8.62
CA ASN A 59 -9.63 7.89 -9.74
C ASN A 59 -8.13 7.58 -9.49
N SER A 60 -7.59 6.53 -10.11
CA SER A 60 -6.24 6.02 -9.80
C SER A 60 -5.10 6.98 -10.17
N ALA A 61 -5.31 7.84 -11.16
CA ALA A 61 -4.30 8.75 -11.68
C ALA A 61 -4.40 10.19 -11.11
N LEU A 62 -5.35 10.47 -10.21
CA LEU A 62 -5.39 11.75 -9.49
C LEU A 62 -4.34 11.78 -8.36
N CYS A 63 -3.80 12.96 -8.09
CA CYS A 63 -2.86 13.21 -7.00
C CYS A 63 -3.06 14.62 -6.42
N GLY A 64 -2.44 14.89 -5.27
CA GLY A 64 -2.56 16.16 -4.56
C GLY A 64 -3.66 16.15 -3.50
N SER A 65 -3.68 17.16 -2.62
CA SER A 65 -4.70 17.27 -1.57
C SER A 65 -6.12 17.33 -2.17
N PRO A 66 -7.14 16.73 -1.55
CA PRO A 66 -7.18 16.05 -0.26
C PRO A 66 -6.75 14.56 -0.29
N LEU A 67 -6.21 14.05 -1.39
CA LEU A 67 -5.73 12.66 -1.46
C LEU A 67 -4.43 12.47 -0.69
N THR A 68 -4.16 11.25 -0.25
CA THR A 68 -2.86 10.85 0.33
C THR A 68 -1.76 10.77 -0.73
N LYS A 69 -2.14 10.48 -1.98
CA LYS A 69 -1.23 10.37 -3.14
C LYS A 69 -0.62 11.73 -3.51
N LYS A 70 0.70 11.86 -3.42
CA LYS A 70 1.44 13.08 -3.81
C LYS A 70 1.69 13.10 -5.32
N CYS A 71 1.74 14.30 -5.90
CA CYS A 71 2.11 14.46 -7.30
C CYS A 71 3.63 14.42 -7.47
N ALA A 72 4.12 13.71 -8.49
CA ALA A 72 5.53 13.69 -8.83
C ALA A 72 5.95 15.01 -9.48
N ASN A 73 6.89 15.73 -8.86
CA ASN A 73 7.48 16.92 -9.45
C ASN A 73 8.48 16.49 -10.54
N THR A 74 8.03 16.40 -11.79
CA THR A 74 8.92 16.07 -12.92
C THR A 74 9.83 17.26 -13.25
N ALA A 75 11.00 17.30 -12.61
CA ALA A 75 12.20 17.94 -13.14
C ALA A 75 13.33 16.90 -13.21
N SER A 76 13.11 15.82 -13.97
CA SER A 76 14.13 14.85 -14.44
C SER A 76 13.53 14.00 -15.58
N PRO A 77 14.34 13.49 -16.53
CA PRO A 77 13.87 12.93 -17.82
C PRO A 77 13.13 11.59 -17.66
N PRO A 78 12.38 11.16 -18.71
CA PRO A 78 11.29 10.20 -18.57
C PRO A 78 11.76 8.84 -18.06
N GLN A 79 11.25 8.44 -16.89
CA GLN A 79 11.34 7.06 -16.44
C GLN A 79 10.22 6.24 -17.09
N GLU A 80 10.64 5.16 -17.72
CA GLU A 80 9.81 4.14 -18.30
C GLU A 80 8.87 3.53 -17.25
N VAL A 81 7.64 3.32 -17.69
CA VAL A 81 6.76 2.19 -17.43
C VAL A 81 7.24 1.22 -16.34
N GLY A 82 6.49 1.15 -15.24
CA GLY A 82 6.51 -0.03 -14.39
C GLY A 82 6.07 0.22 -12.96
N ASN A 83 4.94 -0.40 -12.62
CA ASN A 83 4.48 -0.77 -11.27
C ASN A 83 3.83 0.35 -10.46
N GLY A 84 2.51 0.25 -10.35
CA GLY A 84 1.78 0.89 -9.28
C GLY A 84 1.88 0.01 -8.05
N ASP A 85 2.40 0.57 -6.98
CA ASP A 85 2.26 0.11 -5.60
C ASP A 85 2.48 1.37 -4.75
N GLU A 86 1.41 1.96 -4.22
CA GLU A 86 1.55 2.94 -3.13
C GLU A 86 0.40 2.72 -2.16
N ASP A 87 0.63 1.76 -1.28
CA ASP A 87 -0.15 1.51 -0.09
C ASP A 87 0.21 2.53 1.00
N ASP A 88 -0.82 2.82 1.78
CA ASP A 88 -0.97 3.87 2.78
C ASP A 88 0.00 3.78 3.97
N ALA A 89 0.23 4.93 4.59
CA ALA A 89 1.07 5.11 5.75
C ALA A 89 0.43 4.53 7.02
N GLY A 90 0.90 3.36 7.43
CA GLY A 90 0.69 2.76 8.75
C GLY A 90 1.72 1.66 8.96
N ASP A 91 2.38 1.65 10.12
CA ASP A 91 3.39 0.65 10.46
C ASP A 91 2.73 -0.75 10.56
N GLU A 92 2.75 -1.51 9.46
CA GLU A 92 2.17 -2.85 9.38
C GLU A 92 3.05 -3.71 8.46
N LEU A 93 3.65 -4.74 9.05
CA LEU A 93 4.51 -5.71 8.37
C LEU A 93 3.89 -6.12 7.03
N THR A 94 4.54 -5.76 5.92
CA THR A 94 4.03 -6.05 4.56
C THR A 94 3.54 -7.49 4.46
N TRP A 95 2.31 -7.71 4.00
CA TRP A 95 1.73 -9.06 3.81
C TRP A 95 2.62 -9.95 2.92
N GLU A 96 3.44 -9.34 2.07
CA GLU A 96 4.53 -9.96 1.32
C GLU A 96 5.53 -10.73 2.22
N ALA A 97 5.94 -10.14 3.36
CA ALA A 97 6.80 -10.81 4.33
C ALA A 97 6.09 -11.98 5.02
N ILE A 98 4.79 -11.89 5.26
CA ILE A 98 3.96 -12.96 5.85
C ILE A 98 3.83 -14.13 4.87
N VAL A 99 3.59 -13.86 3.59
CA VAL A 99 3.49 -14.87 2.52
C VAL A 99 4.84 -15.56 2.30
N MET A 100 5.94 -14.80 2.28
CA MET A 100 7.30 -15.36 2.24
C MET A 100 7.59 -16.23 3.46
N GLY A 101 7.12 -15.85 4.65
CA GLY A 101 7.27 -16.62 5.88
C GLY A 101 6.54 -17.97 5.85
N TYR A 102 5.30 -18.00 5.38
CA TYR A 102 4.50 -19.23 5.28
C TYR A 102 5.11 -20.27 4.32
N GLY A 103 5.61 -19.82 3.16
CA GLY A 103 6.25 -20.71 2.19
C GLY A 103 7.51 -21.36 2.73
N CYS A 104 8.43 -20.56 3.27
CA CYS A 104 9.70 -21.04 3.82
C CYS A 104 9.48 -21.93 5.06
N GLY A 105 8.59 -21.50 5.96
CA GLY A 105 8.29 -22.18 7.22
C GLY A 105 7.70 -23.57 7.02
N LEU A 106 6.77 -23.73 6.08
CA LEU A 106 6.14 -25.02 5.79
C LEU A 106 7.13 -26.03 5.20
N ILE A 107 8.02 -25.58 4.31
CA ILE A 107 9.04 -26.43 3.69
C ILE A 107 10.08 -26.89 4.74
N CYS A 108 10.61 -25.96 5.53
CA CYS A 108 11.57 -26.28 6.58
C CYS A 108 10.96 -27.15 7.69
N GLY A 109 9.71 -26.88 8.06
CA GLY A 109 8.95 -27.67 9.03
C GLY A 109 8.72 -29.11 8.57
N LEU A 110 8.22 -29.30 7.34
CA LEU A 110 8.00 -30.64 6.79
C LEU A 110 9.31 -31.40 6.59
N SER A 111 10.38 -30.73 6.16
CA SER A 111 11.70 -31.34 5.98
C SER A 111 12.29 -31.84 7.29
N SER A 112 12.27 -31.00 8.34
CA SER A 112 12.78 -31.38 9.67
C SER A 112 11.93 -32.48 10.31
N ALA A 113 10.60 -32.41 10.22
CA ALA A 113 9.70 -33.44 10.71
C ALA A 113 9.90 -34.78 9.97
N TYR A 114 10.03 -34.75 8.64
CA TYR A 114 10.28 -35.93 7.83
C TYR A 114 11.61 -36.60 8.19
N ILE A 115 12.68 -35.81 8.38
CA ILE A 115 13.98 -36.31 8.84
C ILE A 115 13.85 -37.01 10.20
N VAL A 116 13.15 -36.40 11.16
CA VAL A 116 12.93 -37.00 12.49
C VAL A 116 12.10 -38.28 12.42
N LEU A 117 11.06 -38.32 11.57
CA LEU A 117 10.20 -39.50 11.40
C LEU A 117 10.89 -40.65 10.67
N LYS A 118 11.74 -40.37 9.67
CA LYS A 118 12.45 -41.40 8.89
C LYS A 118 13.72 -41.90 9.55
N LEU A 119 14.51 -41.01 10.17
CA LEU A 119 15.80 -41.37 10.76
C LEU A 119 15.73 -41.67 12.27
N GLY A 120 14.54 -41.56 12.87
CA GLY A 120 14.38 -41.67 14.33
C GLY A 120 15.08 -40.55 15.08
N LYS A 121 15.32 -40.72 16.38
CA LYS A 121 16.05 -39.74 17.22
C LYS A 121 17.41 -39.42 16.58
N PRO A 122 17.67 -38.18 16.13
CA PRO A 122 18.96 -37.82 15.57
C PRO A 122 20.02 -37.88 16.67
N TRP A 123 20.75 -38.98 16.75
CA TRP A 123 21.76 -39.22 17.79
C TRP A 123 22.84 -38.13 17.82
N TRP A 124 23.16 -37.52 16.67
CA TRP A 124 24.08 -36.37 16.60
C TRP A 124 23.55 -35.15 17.36
N PHE A 125 22.24 -34.88 17.27
CA PHE A 125 21.58 -33.77 17.95
C PHE A 125 21.42 -34.05 19.45
N VAL A 126 21.05 -35.29 19.82
CA VAL A 126 20.98 -35.69 21.24
C VAL A 126 22.34 -35.58 21.91
N ARG A 127 23.40 -36.12 21.29
CA ARG A 127 24.78 -35.98 21.80
C ARG A 127 25.22 -34.52 21.87
N TYR A 128 24.81 -33.68 20.92
CA TYR A 128 25.12 -32.26 20.95
C TYR A 128 24.49 -31.56 22.17
N ILE A 129 23.20 -31.82 22.43
CA ILE A 129 22.49 -31.26 23.59
C ILE A 129 23.09 -31.78 24.91
N GLU A 130 23.45 -33.06 25.01
CA GLU A 130 24.12 -33.61 26.20
C GLU A 130 25.49 -32.95 26.47
N VAL A 131 26.30 -32.74 25.43
CA VAL A 131 27.58 -32.05 25.54
C VAL A 131 27.39 -30.59 25.96
N LEU A 132 26.35 -29.92 25.45
CA LEU A 132 26.02 -28.55 25.82
C LEU A 132 25.63 -28.46 27.31
N GLN A 133 24.77 -29.37 27.76
CA GLN A 133 24.34 -29.46 29.16
C GLN A 133 25.52 -29.73 30.10
N LEU A 134 26.43 -30.64 29.72
CA LEU A 134 27.65 -30.90 30.49
C LEU A 134 28.58 -29.69 30.58
N LYS A 135 28.73 -28.93 29.49
CA LYS A 135 29.51 -27.68 29.49
C LYS A 135 28.86 -26.62 30.36
N LEU A 136 27.53 -26.55 30.38
CA LEU A 136 26.80 -25.63 31.26
C LEU A 136 26.95 -26.04 32.73
N MET A 137 26.78 -27.33 33.07
CA MET A 137 26.97 -27.79 34.46
C MET A 137 28.41 -27.57 34.97
N LYS A 138 29.43 -27.81 34.15
CA LYS A 138 30.84 -27.52 34.51
C LYS A 138 31.16 -26.02 34.65
N ARG A 139 30.32 -25.14 34.10
CA ARG A 139 30.51 -23.68 34.18
C ARG A 139 29.80 -23.08 35.39
N TYR A 140 28.87 -23.82 35.99
CA TYR A 140 28.05 -23.42 37.14
C TYR A 140 28.32 -24.25 38.41
N ALA A 141 29.30 -25.15 38.37
CA ALA A 141 29.85 -25.88 39.53
C ALA A 141 31.26 -25.36 39.81
#